data_AF-A0A821DZ58-F1
#
_entry.id   AF-A0A821DZ58-F1
#
_cell.length_a   1.000
_cell.length_b   1.000
_cell.length_c   1.000
_cell.angle_alpha   90.00
_cell.angle_beta   90.00
_cell.angle_gamma   90.00
#
_symmetry.space_group_name_H-M   'P 1'
#
loop_
_entity.id
_entity.type
_entity.pdbx_description
1 polymer ?
#
loop_
_entity_poly.entity_id
_entity_poly.type
_entity_poly.pdbx_seq_one_letter_code
_entity_poly.pdbx_strand_id
1 'polypeptide(L)' 'MASPIAYQRKHALIIGVNQYQRDSLQYCSNDAEDLSNTLRRIDFDISLGLNCD' A
#
# COMPACT_ATOMS: atom_id res chain seq x y z
N MET A 1 -12.90 -19.46 -28.42
CA MET A 1 -11.66 -18.70 -28.20
C MET A 1 -11.89 -17.79 -27.01
N ALA A 2 -11.19 -18.00 -25.90
CA ALA A 2 -11.34 -17.14 -24.73
C ALA A 2 -10.78 -15.75 -25.07
N SER A 3 -11.56 -14.68 -24.82
CA SER A 3 -11.03 -13.32 -24.85
C SER A 3 -9.79 -13.26 -23.96
N PRO A 4 -8.69 -12.64 -24.39
CA PRO A 4 -7.60 -12.33 -23.47
C PRO A 4 -8.23 -11.43 -22.41
N ILE A 5 -8.28 -11.90 -21.16
CA ILE A 5 -8.63 -11.04 -20.02
C ILE A 5 -7.61 -9.92 -20.08
N ALA A 6 -8.04 -8.73 -20.51
CA ALA A 6 -7.18 -7.56 -20.51
C ALA A 6 -6.71 -7.40 -19.07
N TYR A 7 -5.41 -7.59 -18.84
CA TYR A 7 -4.83 -7.50 -17.51
C TYR A 7 -5.01 -6.06 -17.04
N GLN A 8 -6.08 -5.80 -16.30
CA GLN A 8 -6.36 -4.48 -15.76
C GLN A 8 -5.30 -4.23 -14.70
N ARG A 9 -4.46 -3.21 -14.92
CA ARG A 9 -3.42 -2.83 -13.96
C ARG A 9 -4.08 -2.61 -12.61
N LYS A 10 -3.58 -3.32 -11.59
CA LYS A 10 -4.06 -3.20 -10.22
C LYS A 10 -3.27 -2.08 -9.58
N HIS A 11 -3.95 -1.04 -9.11
CA HIS A 11 -3.31 0.09 -8.43
C HIS A 11 -3.74 0.11 -6.96
N ALA A 12 -2.82 0.45 -6.07
CA ALA A 12 -3.12 0.63 -4.66
C ALA A 12 -2.36 1.84 -4.08
N LEU A 13 -3.05 2.61 -3.25
CA LEU A 13 -2.48 3.65 -2.42
C LEU A 13 -2.52 3.17 -0.97
N ILE A 14 -1.36 3.14 -0.32
CA ILE A 14 -1.22 2.73 1.08
C ILE A 14 -0.70 3.93 1.86
N ILE A 15 -1.39 4.27 2.94
CA ILE A 15 -1.02 5.37 3.82
C ILE A 15 -0.85 4.81 5.24
N GLY A 16 0.39 4.82 5.74
CA GLY A 16 0.73 4.41 7.10
C GLY A 16 1.05 5.63 7.95
N VAL A 17 0.17 5.96 8.92
CA VAL A 17 0.37 7.10 9.83
C VAL A 17 0.50 6.57 11.24
N ASN A 18 1.65 6.81 11.86
CA ASN A 18 1.87 6.56 13.28
C ASN A 18 2.26 7.82 14.06
N GLN A 19 2.79 8.86 13.41
CA GLN A 19 3.20 10.11 14.05
C GLN A 19 2.07 11.14 14.10
N TYR A 20 1.07 10.91 14.96
CA TYR A 20 0.07 11.94 15.24
C TYR A 20 0.62 12.95 16.26
N GLN A 21 0.21 14.22 16.13
CA GLN A 21 0.63 15.31 17.03
C GLN A 21 0.31 15.07 18.51
N ARG A 22 -0.75 14.30 18.80
CA ARG A 22 -1.23 14.06 20.16
C ARG A 22 -0.86 12.69 20.67
N ASP A 23 -1.27 11.65 19.94
CA ASP A 23 -1.14 10.25 20.38
C ASP A 23 -0.55 9.41 19.25
N SER A 24 0.75 9.12 19.34
CA SER A 24 1.41 8.29 18.33
C SER A 24 0.86 6.86 18.37
N LEU A 25 0.56 6.29 17.20
CA LEU A 25 0.26 4.88 17.06
C LEU A 25 1.56 4.07 16.99
N GLN A 26 1.47 2.76 17.18
CA GLN A 26 2.59 1.86 16.98
C GLN A 26 2.36 1.04 15.72
N TYR A 27 3.46 0.74 15.01
CA TYR A 27 3.52 -0.22 13.90
C TYR A 27 2.76 0.14 12.62
N CYS A 28 1.92 1.17 12.56
CA CYS A 28 1.17 1.50 11.33
C CYS A 28 2.06 1.77 10.11
N SER A 29 3.25 2.35 10.29
CA SER A 29 4.23 2.50 9.19
C SER A 29 4.75 1.15 8.71
N ASN A 30 5.04 0.24 9.64
CA ASN A 30 5.57 -1.09 9.35
C ASN A 30 4.50 -1.95 8.67
N ASP A 31 3.25 -1.90 9.14
CA ASP A 31 2.12 -2.59 8.53
C ASP A 31 1.88 -2.12 7.09
N ALA A 32 2.01 -0.82 6.84
CA ALA A 32 1.90 -0.24 5.51
C ALA A 32 3.04 -0.70 4.58
N GLU A 33 4.27 -0.82 5.10
CA GLU A 33 5.41 -1.38 4.35
C GLU A 33 5.22 -2.87 4.04
N ASP A 34 4.79 -3.67 5.02
CA ASP A 34 4.56 -5.10 4.84
C ASP A 34 3.42 -5.38 3.84
N LEU A 35 2.35 -4.58 3.90
CA LEU A 35 1.26 -4.65 2.94
C LEU A 35 1.71 -4.24 1.53
N SER A 36 2.50 -3.16 1.42
CA SER A 36 3.10 -2.72 0.16
C SER A 36 3.94 -3.83 -0.48
N ASN A 37 4.79 -4.47 0.32
CA ASN A 37 5.63 -5.58 -0.13
C ASN A 37 4.80 -6.78 -0.59
N THR A 38 3.72 -7.10 0.12
CA THR A 38 2.82 -8.20 -0.22
C THR A 38 2.07 -7.93 -1.51
N LEU A 39 1.53 -6.72 -1.70
CA LEU A 39 0.76 -6.36 -2.89
C LEU A 39 1.64 -6.23 -4.15
N ARG A 40 2.89 -5.77 -4.01
CA ARG A 40 3.86 -5.78 -5.13
C ARG A 40 4.11 -7.19 -5.68
N ARG A 41 4.05 -8.24 -4.84
CA ARG A 41 4.24 -9.65 -5.26
C ARG A 41 3.10 -10.19 -6.12
N ILE A 42 1.94 -9.53 -6.14
CA ILE A 42 0.77 -9.91 -6.93
C ILE A 42 0.43 -8.86 -8.00
N ASP A 43 1.47 -8.15 -8.46
CA ASP A 43 1.49 -7.17 -9.55
C ASP A 43 0.60 -5.95 -9.34
N PHE A 44 0.49 -5.46 -8.09
CA PHE A 44 -0.02 -4.11 -7.87
C PHE A 44 1.06 -3.06 -8.12
N ASP A 45 0.67 -2.00 -8.83
CA ASP A 45 1.37 -0.73 -8.85
C ASP A 45 1.00 0.06 -7.58
N ILE A 46 1.98 0.34 -6.74
CA ILE A 46 1.79 0.81 -5.36
C ILE A 46 2.38 2.20 -5.17
N SER A 47 1.56 3.13 -4.68
CA SER A 47 2.01 4.37 -4.05
C SER A 47 1.96 4.21 -2.53
N LEU A 48 3.07 4.49 -1.85
CA LEU A 48 3.19 4.38 -0.40
C LEU A 48 3.47 5.77 0.19
N GLY A 49 2.64 6.22 1.12
CA GLY A 49 2.86 7.42 1.93
C GLY A 49 2.98 7.04 3.39
N LEU A 50 4.05 7.46 4.06
CA LEU A 50 4.28 7.21 5.49
C LEU A 50 4.41 8.54 6.20
N ASN A 51 3.67 8.71 7.32
CA ASN A 51 3.69 9.93 8.13
C ASN A 51 3.72 11.21 7.29
N CYS A 52 2.82 11.28 6.30
CA CYS A 52 2.84 12.31 5.28
C CYS A 52 2.80 13.71 5.92
N ASP A 53 3.89 14.46 5.75
CA ASP A 53 4.03 15.88 6.09
C ASP A 53 3.26 16.79 5.13
#